data_AF-A0AAN7SLR7-F1
#
_entry.id   AF-A0AAN7SLR7-F1
#
_cell.length_a   1.000
_cell.length_b   1.000
_cell.length_c   1.000
_cell.angle_alpha   90.00
_cell.angle_beta   90.00
_cell.angle_gamma   90.00
#
_symmetry.space_group_name_H-M   'P 1'
#
loop_
_entity.id
_entity.type
_entity.pdbx_description
1 polymer ?
#
loop_
_entity_poly.entity_id
_entity_poly.type
_entity_poly.pdbx_seq_one_letter_code
_entity_poly.pdbx_strand_id
1 'polypeptide(L)'
;MLENCAKLSVLAFEPIEAELPIIDPNKLSTDQKYLFAICKGISRCDISSSLSLRDPGKMSHSRWLTTANQIFKLYVATIEPSMELKTLAKYNIVDPILQRNAYFGHPENILLAMLADERKYVRKVGLRRILKCRRRASNVPDNISILKLPCHTQAVERCIRLVTEASSSVCGNEARDGLIRAKLASRSELPKFETKKQFINVLK
;
A
#
# COMPACT_ATOMS: atom_id res chain seq x y z
N MET A 1 -8.44 -14.17 21.36
CA MET A 1 -6.98 -14.17 21.63
C MET A 1 -6.35 -12.77 21.53
N LEU A 2 -6.65 -11.94 20.52
CA LEU A 2 -5.95 -10.65 20.32
C LEU A 2 -6.48 -9.45 21.14
N GLU A 3 -7.64 -9.57 21.79
CA GLU A 3 -8.33 -8.43 22.43
C GLU A 3 -7.63 -7.84 23.66
N ASN A 4 -6.70 -8.57 24.27
CA ASN A 4 -5.99 -8.13 25.49
C ASN A 4 -4.49 -7.83 25.29
N CYS A 5 -3.99 -7.86 24.05
CA CYS A 5 -2.57 -7.67 23.75
C CYS A 5 -2.05 -6.25 24.09
N ALA A 6 -2.94 -5.27 24.31
CA ALA A 6 -2.57 -3.90 24.64
C ALA A 6 -1.78 -3.78 25.96
N LYS A 7 -1.98 -4.70 26.91
CA LYS A 7 -1.40 -4.67 28.27
C LYS A 7 -0.13 -5.51 28.44
N LEU A 8 0.35 -6.16 27.39
CA LEU A 8 1.47 -7.08 27.49
C LEU A 8 2.80 -6.31 27.49
N SER A 9 3.66 -6.63 28.45
CA SER A 9 5.06 -6.17 28.48
C SER A 9 5.89 -6.94 27.46
N VAL A 10 6.93 -6.30 26.93
CA VAL A 10 7.92 -6.97 26.08
C VAL A 10 8.71 -7.98 26.91
N LEU A 11 8.81 -9.20 26.41
CA LEU A 11 9.63 -10.29 26.95
C LEU A 11 10.81 -10.54 26.00
N ALA A 12 11.69 -11.48 26.33
CA ALA A 12 12.74 -11.92 25.40
C ALA A 12 12.08 -12.53 24.15
N PHE A 13 12.50 -12.09 22.96
CA PHE A 13 12.01 -12.59 21.67
C PHE A 13 13.17 -12.74 20.68
N GLU A 14 12.97 -13.55 19.64
CA GLU A 14 13.97 -13.75 18.57
C GLU A 14 13.86 -12.65 17.50
N PRO A 15 14.97 -12.12 16.96
CA PRO A 15 14.89 -11.14 15.89
C PRO A 15 14.34 -11.77 14.60
N ILE A 16 13.53 -11.01 13.86
CA ILE A 16 13.06 -11.37 12.52
C ILE A 16 13.83 -10.54 11.50
N GLU A 17 14.67 -11.23 10.72
CA GLU A 17 15.43 -10.61 9.63
C GLU A 17 14.50 -10.07 8.55
N ALA A 18 14.63 -8.77 8.26
CA ALA A 18 13.86 -8.09 7.24
C ALA A 18 14.53 -6.83 6.74
N GLU A 19 14.40 -6.58 5.44
CA GLU A 19 14.80 -5.33 4.81
C GLU A 19 13.67 -4.31 4.93
N LEU A 20 13.82 -3.37 5.86
CA LEU A 20 12.82 -2.30 6.02
C LEU A 20 13.03 -1.21 4.97
N PRO A 21 11.95 -0.74 4.32
CA PRO A 21 12.06 0.35 3.35
C PRO A 21 12.52 1.65 4.02
N ILE A 22 13.30 2.45 3.30
CA ILE A 22 13.64 3.81 3.71
C ILE A 22 12.38 4.68 3.54
N ILE A 23 11.83 5.15 4.65
CA ILE A 23 10.61 5.96 4.69
C ILE A 23 10.83 7.19 5.57
N ASP A 24 10.41 8.35 5.10
CA ASP A 24 10.30 9.58 5.90
C ASP A 24 9.19 9.43 6.95
N PRO A 25 9.51 9.39 8.26
CA PRO A 25 8.52 9.21 9.32
C PRO A 25 7.45 10.30 9.34
N ASN A 26 7.74 11.51 8.86
CA ASN A 26 6.80 12.64 8.93
C ASN A 26 5.57 12.46 8.04
N LYS A 27 5.69 11.60 7.02
CA LYS A 27 4.59 11.30 6.09
C LYS A 27 3.65 10.21 6.61
N LEU A 28 4.04 9.48 7.66
CA LEU A 28 3.28 8.35 8.20
C LEU A 28 2.19 8.77 9.19
N SER A 29 1.06 8.07 9.15
CA SER A 29 0.03 8.16 10.19
C SER A 29 0.53 7.63 11.54
N THR A 30 -0.20 7.92 12.62
CA THR A 30 0.13 7.43 13.96
C THR A 30 0.31 5.91 14.01
N ASP A 31 -0.61 5.17 13.40
CA ASP A 31 -0.59 3.69 13.39
C ASP A 31 0.55 3.14 12.54
N GLN A 32 0.90 3.84 11.45
CA GLN A 32 2.01 3.46 10.57
C GLN A 32 3.37 3.73 11.20
N LYS A 33 3.51 4.84 11.94
CA LYS A 33 4.70 5.14 12.74
C LYS A 33 4.94 4.06 13.78
N TYR A 34 3.86 3.62 14.45
CA TYR A 34 3.95 2.52 15.40
C TYR A 34 4.39 1.22 14.72
N LEU A 35 3.73 0.83 13.62
CA LEU A 35 4.09 -0.36 12.84
C LEU A 35 5.56 -0.34 12.42
N PHE A 36 6.01 0.78 11.83
CA PHE A 36 7.40 0.90 11.39
C PHE A 36 8.40 0.79 12.54
N ALA A 37 8.10 1.43 13.68
CA ALA A 37 8.94 1.38 14.87
C ALA A 37 9.02 -0.02 15.46
N ILE A 38 7.90 -0.76 15.53
CA ILE A 38 7.90 -2.12 16.08
C ILE A 38 8.60 -3.10 15.15
N CYS A 39 8.42 -3.01 13.83
CA CYS A 39 9.17 -3.83 12.88
C CYS A 39 10.68 -3.57 13.00
N LYS A 40 11.09 -2.30 13.08
CA LYS A 40 12.49 -1.92 13.27
C LYS A 40 13.06 -2.46 14.58
N GLY A 41 12.29 -2.42 15.66
CA GLY A 41 12.70 -2.96 16.94
C GLY A 41 12.80 -4.48 16.94
N ILE A 42 11.85 -5.18 16.31
CA ILE A 42 11.90 -6.64 16.17
C ILE A 42 13.12 -7.07 15.37
N SER A 43 13.39 -6.43 14.22
CA SER A 43 14.55 -6.77 13.38
C SER A 43 15.90 -6.48 14.04
N ARG A 44 15.95 -5.59 15.03
CA ARG A 44 17.17 -5.23 15.77
C ARG A 44 17.25 -5.85 17.16
N CYS A 45 16.24 -6.60 17.58
CA CYS A 45 16.07 -7.08 18.96
C CYS A 45 16.13 -5.95 20.01
N ASP A 46 15.61 -4.77 19.66
CA ASP A 46 15.62 -3.58 20.53
C ASP A 46 14.27 -2.85 20.46
N ILE A 47 13.44 -3.02 21.50
CA ILE A 47 12.14 -2.38 21.62
C ILE A 47 12.13 -1.51 22.88
N SER A 48 12.06 -0.19 22.69
CA SER A 48 11.93 0.75 23.79
C SER A 48 10.65 0.52 24.61
N SER A 49 10.72 0.70 25.93
CA SER A 49 9.58 0.55 26.85
C SER A 49 8.43 1.53 26.55
N SER A 50 8.72 2.70 25.96
CA SER A 50 7.69 3.65 25.53
C SER A 50 6.91 3.15 24.32
N LEU A 51 7.54 2.39 23.42
CA LEU A 51 6.89 1.76 22.28
C LEU A 51 6.00 0.59 22.72
N SER A 52 6.45 -0.23 23.68
CA SER A 52 5.69 -1.39 24.17
C SER A 52 4.36 -1.01 24.83
N LEU A 53 4.32 0.13 25.53
CA LEU A 53 3.13 0.61 26.23
C LEU A 53 2.06 1.22 25.32
N ARG A 54 2.37 1.48 24.04
CA ARG A 54 1.44 2.16 23.13
C ARG A 54 0.28 1.24 22.75
N ASP A 55 -0.95 1.70 22.90
CA ASP A 55 -2.13 0.92 22.49
C ASP A 55 -2.26 0.91 20.95
N PRO A 56 -2.28 -0.27 20.30
CA PRO A 56 -2.54 -0.37 18.85
C PRO A 56 -3.99 -0.04 18.46
N GLY A 57 -4.88 0.19 19.43
CA GLY A 57 -6.28 0.55 19.23
C GLY A 57 -7.22 -0.67 19.11
N LYS A 58 -8.53 -0.40 19.04
CA LYS A 58 -9.56 -1.44 18.95
C LYS A 58 -9.45 -2.22 17.64
N MET A 59 -9.47 -3.56 17.74
CA MET A 59 -9.45 -4.46 16.59
C MET A 59 -10.65 -4.20 15.68
N SER A 60 -10.42 -4.00 14.39
CA SER A 60 -11.47 -3.80 13.39
C SER A 60 -11.14 -4.65 12.17
N HIS A 61 -12.07 -5.49 11.73
CA HIS A 61 -11.86 -6.43 10.62
C HIS A 61 -11.55 -5.75 9.27
N SER A 62 -11.93 -4.48 9.11
CA SER A 62 -11.58 -3.66 7.93
C SER A 62 -10.21 -3.00 8.01
N ARG A 63 -9.53 -3.09 9.17
CA ARG A 63 -8.25 -2.43 9.48
C ARG A 63 -7.15 -3.46 9.73
N TRP A 64 -6.70 -4.09 8.67
CA TRP A 64 -5.59 -5.05 8.65
C TRP A 64 -4.30 -4.53 9.34
N LEU A 65 -4.06 -3.21 9.35
CA LEU A 65 -2.96 -2.57 10.06
C LEU A 65 -3.02 -2.78 11.58
N THR A 66 -4.21 -2.66 12.17
CA THR A 66 -4.44 -2.86 13.60
C THR A 66 -4.21 -4.32 13.98
N THR A 67 -4.66 -5.25 13.14
CA THR A 67 -4.41 -6.68 13.31
C THR A 67 -2.93 -7.01 13.26
N ALA A 68 -2.17 -6.45 12.31
CA ALA A 68 -0.72 -6.63 12.22
C ALA A 68 0.01 -6.10 13.47
N ASN A 69 -0.34 -4.90 13.93
CA ASN A 69 0.22 -4.30 15.15
C ASN A 69 -0.02 -5.17 16.39
N GLN A 70 -1.20 -5.80 16.49
CA GLN A 70 -1.54 -6.71 17.59
C GLN A 70 -0.75 -8.03 17.51
N ILE A 71 -0.55 -8.59 16.31
CA ILE A 71 0.29 -9.78 16.10
C ILE A 71 1.73 -9.50 16.55
N PHE A 72 2.29 -8.33 16.23
CA PHE A 72 3.63 -7.96 16.70
C PHE A 72 3.72 -7.80 18.20
N LYS A 73 2.73 -7.14 18.82
CA LYS A 73 2.67 -7.08 20.27
C LYS A 73 2.62 -8.45 20.91
N LEU A 74 1.83 -9.37 20.35
CA LEU A 74 1.75 -10.73 20.87
C LEU A 74 3.10 -11.45 20.71
N TYR A 75 3.75 -11.31 19.56
CA TYR A 75 5.05 -11.92 19.28
C TYR A 75 6.11 -11.51 20.30
N VAL A 76 6.28 -10.20 20.51
CA VAL A 76 7.31 -9.66 21.43
C VAL A 76 6.98 -9.88 22.91
N ALA A 77 5.75 -10.24 23.21
CA ALA A 77 5.27 -10.56 24.55
C ALA A 77 5.23 -12.07 24.84
N THR A 78 5.72 -12.91 23.92
CA THR A 78 5.70 -14.37 24.07
C THR A 78 7.14 -14.89 24.05
N ILE A 79 7.58 -15.53 25.13
CA ILE A 79 8.94 -16.08 25.25
C ILE A 79 9.18 -17.20 24.22
N GLU A 80 8.17 -18.05 24.01
CA GLU A 80 8.21 -19.15 23.04
C GLU A 80 7.00 -19.04 22.08
N PRO A 81 7.06 -18.20 21.05
CA PRO A 81 5.94 -18.02 20.14
C PRO A 81 5.75 -19.29 19.29
N SER A 82 4.49 -19.68 19.09
CA SER A 82 4.14 -20.83 18.26
C SER A 82 4.62 -20.65 16.81
N MET A 83 4.76 -21.74 16.06
CA MET A 83 5.18 -21.68 14.66
C MET A 83 4.21 -20.85 13.80
N GLU A 84 2.92 -20.87 14.11
CA GLU A 84 1.92 -20.03 13.45
C GLU A 84 2.15 -18.54 13.75
N LEU A 85 2.44 -18.19 15.01
CA LEU A 85 2.74 -16.81 15.39
C LEU A 85 4.05 -16.32 14.79
N LYS A 86 5.10 -17.16 14.76
CA LYS A 86 6.36 -16.87 14.07
C LYS A 86 6.13 -16.65 12.57
N THR A 87 5.32 -17.49 11.93
CA THR A 87 4.99 -17.38 10.50
C THR A 87 4.19 -16.11 10.22
N LEU A 88 3.19 -15.79 11.04
CA LEU A 88 2.40 -14.57 10.90
C LEU A 88 3.23 -13.31 11.13
N ALA A 89 4.10 -13.29 12.15
CA ALA A 89 5.00 -12.17 12.38
C ALA A 89 5.99 -12.00 11.22
N LYS A 90 6.60 -13.09 10.75
CA LYS A 90 7.50 -13.06 9.60
C LYS A 90 6.80 -12.60 8.33
N TYR A 91 5.61 -13.12 8.02
CA TYR A 91 4.80 -12.64 6.90
C TYR A 91 4.48 -11.15 7.08
N ASN A 92 4.08 -10.70 8.26
CA ASN A 92 3.72 -9.30 8.46
C ASN A 92 4.93 -8.32 8.37
N ILE A 93 6.15 -8.76 8.66
CA ILE A 93 7.38 -7.94 8.57
C ILE A 93 7.97 -8.00 7.16
N VAL A 94 8.07 -9.20 6.59
CA VAL A 94 8.74 -9.48 5.31
C VAL A 94 7.82 -9.16 4.13
N ASP A 95 6.52 -9.37 4.28
CA ASP A 95 5.54 -9.00 3.26
C ASP A 95 5.29 -7.49 3.31
N PRO A 96 4.86 -6.87 2.20
CA PRO A 96 4.77 -5.43 2.06
C PRO A 96 3.56 -4.89 2.83
N ILE A 97 3.41 -5.12 4.13
CA ILE A 97 2.34 -4.52 4.93
C ILE A 97 2.47 -3.00 4.84
N LEU A 98 3.66 -2.45 5.08
CA LEU A 98 3.91 -1.05 4.82
C LEU A 98 3.55 -0.72 3.37
N GLN A 99 4.13 -1.42 2.40
CA GLN A 99 4.05 -1.17 0.94
C GLN A 99 2.68 -1.45 0.26
N ARG A 100 1.78 -2.23 0.86
CA ARG A 100 0.40 -2.55 0.41
C ARG A 100 -0.63 -1.69 1.13
N ASN A 101 -0.22 -0.90 2.13
CA ASN A 101 -1.11 0.04 2.80
C ASN A 101 -1.60 1.12 1.84
N ALA A 102 -2.78 1.69 2.12
CA ALA A 102 -3.32 2.88 1.46
C ALA A 102 -2.33 4.08 1.48
N TYR A 103 -1.34 4.11 2.36
CA TYR A 103 -0.21 5.05 2.30
C TYR A 103 0.66 4.89 1.03
N PHE A 104 0.78 3.67 0.53
CA PHE A 104 1.32 3.40 -0.80
C PHE A 104 0.23 3.40 -1.88
N GLY A 105 -1.05 3.51 -1.51
CA GLY A 105 -2.10 3.86 -2.46
C GLY A 105 -1.80 5.23 -3.08
N HIS A 106 -1.45 5.26 -4.37
CA HIS A 106 -1.17 6.51 -5.06
C HIS A 106 -2.45 7.37 -5.04
N PRO A 107 -2.39 8.67 -4.69
CA PRO A 107 -3.57 9.53 -4.67
C PRO A 107 -4.31 9.50 -6.02
N GLU A 108 -3.58 9.33 -7.11
CA GLU A 108 -4.04 9.15 -8.47
C GLU A 108 -4.83 7.85 -8.64
N ASN A 109 -4.41 6.74 -8.01
CA ASN A 109 -5.18 5.48 -8.02
C ASN A 109 -6.48 5.60 -7.24
N ILE A 110 -6.46 6.35 -6.13
CA ILE A 110 -7.67 6.65 -5.36
C ILE A 110 -8.62 7.47 -6.23
N LEU A 111 -8.10 8.49 -6.93
CA LEU A 111 -8.91 9.32 -7.83
C LEU A 111 -9.44 8.52 -9.04
N LEU A 112 -8.64 7.62 -9.62
CA LEU A 112 -9.07 6.72 -10.70
C LEU A 112 -10.14 5.73 -10.23
N ALA A 113 -9.95 5.11 -9.06
CA ALA A 113 -10.95 4.23 -8.47
C ALA A 113 -12.26 4.99 -8.16
N MET A 114 -12.15 6.21 -7.66
CA MET A 114 -13.31 7.07 -7.44
C MET A 114 -14.04 7.42 -8.74
N LEU A 115 -13.32 7.65 -9.84
CA LEU A 115 -13.93 7.91 -11.16
C LEU A 115 -14.58 6.67 -11.78
N ALA A 116 -14.14 5.48 -11.41
CA ALA A 116 -14.71 4.20 -11.87
C ALA A 116 -15.82 3.65 -10.95
N ASP A 117 -16.03 4.21 -9.75
CA ASP A 117 -17.05 3.76 -8.80
C ASP A 117 -18.46 3.85 -9.40
N GLU A 118 -19.32 2.87 -9.11
CA GLU A 118 -20.69 2.80 -9.63
C GLU A 118 -21.58 3.94 -9.12
N ARG A 119 -21.28 4.46 -7.92
CA ARG A 119 -22.05 5.50 -7.26
C ARG A 119 -21.66 6.88 -7.81
N LYS A 120 -22.63 7.58 -8.40
CA LYS A 120 -22.44 8.91 -9.02
C LYS A 120 -21.82 9.94 -8.07
N TYR A 121 -22.18 9.91 -6.78
CA TYR A 121 -21.63 10.85 -5.81
C TYR A 121 -20.12 10.64 -5.57
N VAL A 122 -19.64 9.39 -5.53
CA VAL A 122 -18.21 9.08 -5.36
C VAL A 122 -17.41 9.61 -6.55
N ARG A 123 -17.91 9.39 -7.77
CA ARG A 123 -17.28 9.94 -8.99
C ARG A 123 -17.23 11.47 -9.00
N LYS A 124 -18.31 12.14 -8.54
CA LYS A 124 -18.33 13.62 -8.37
C LYS A 124 -17.22 14.08 -7.42
N VAL A 125 -17.01 13.39 -6.29
CA VAL A 125 -15.93 13.74 -5.35
C VAL A 125 -14.54 13.53 -5.98
N GLY A 126 -14.34 12.45 -6.73
CA GLY A 126 -13.08 12.19 -7.44
C GLY A 126 -12.75 13.28 -8.46
N LEU A 127 -13.73 13.65 -9.29
CA LEU A 127 -13.59 14.72 -10.28
C LEU A 127 -13.30 16.08 -9.63
N ARG A 128 -14.01 16.44 -8.55
CA ARG A 128 -13.76 17.68 -7.80
C ARG A 128 -12.33 17.75 -7.28
N ARG A 129 -11.81 16.65 -6.72
CA ARG A 129 -10.43 16.57 -6.23
C ARG A 129 -9.42 16.78 -7.36
N ILE A 130 -9.64 16.16 -8.53
CA ILE A 130 -8.78 16.36 -9.71
C ILE A 130 -8.78 17.82 -10.17
N LEU A 131 -9.95 18.44 -10.30
CA LEU A 131 -10.08 19.84 -10.76
C LEU A 131 -9.46 20.83 -9.77
N LYS A 132 -9.60 20.56 -8.46
CA LYS A 132 -8.93 21.31 -7.40
C LYS A 132 -7.40 21.23 -7.53
N CYS A 133 -6.85 20.03 -7.69
CA CYS A 133 -5.40 19.84 -7.86
C CYS A 133 -4.87 20.49 -9.16
N ARG A 134 -5.68 20.50 -10.23
CA ARG A 134 -5.32 21.11 -11.52
C ARG A 134 -5.46 22.65 -11.55
N ARG A 135 -5.83 23.30 -10.43
CA ARG A 135 -6.09 24.75 -10.34
C ARG A 135 -7.10 25.27 -11.38
N ARG A 136 -8.00 24.41 -11.87
CA ARG A 136 -8.85 24.73 -13.05
C ARG A 136 -10.27 25.22 -12.74
N ALA A 137 -10.81 25.03 -11.53
CA ALA A 137 -11.99 25.70 -10.97
C ALA A 137 -12.50 24.98 -9.72
N SER A 138 -13.07 25.71 -8.76
CA SER A 138 -13.86 25.20 -7.63
C SER A 138 -15.29 24.83 -8.02
N ASN A 139 -15.79 25.37 -9.13
CA ASN A 139 -17.14 25.17 -9.62
C ASN A 139 -17.16 24.06 -10.67
N VAL A 140 -17.51 22.85 -10.24
CA VAL A 140 -17.79 21.72 -11.14
C VAL A 140 -19.24 21.85 -11.59
N PRO A 141 -19.54 22.22 -12.85
CA PRO A 141 -20.92 22.35 -13.31
C PRO A 141 -21.69 21.05 -13.04
N ASP A 142 -22.91 21.17 -12.50
CA ASP A 142 -23.72 20.02 -12.12
C ASP A 142 -24.11 19.11 -13.29
N ASN A 143 -23.96 19.63 -14.53
CA ASN A 143 -24.17 18.96 -15.81
C ASN A 143 -22.87 18.36 -16.42
N ILE A 144 -21.83 18.06 -15.64
CA ILE A 144 -20.76 17.22 -16.21
C ILE A 144 -21.30 15.80 -16.32
N SER A 145 -21.46 15.31 -17.55
CA SER A 145 -21.67 13.89 -17.82
C SER A 145 -20.41 13.13 -17.39
N ILE A 146 -20.41 12.68 -16.15
CA ILE A 146 -19.35 11.82 -15.65
C ILE A 146 -19.50 10.49 -16.36
N LEU A 147 -18.76 10.33 -17.46
CA LEU A 147 -18.60 9.07 -18.18
C LEU A 147 -18.31 7.97 -17.15
N LYS A 148 -19.15 6.94 -17.13
CA LYS A 148 -18.86 5.71 -16.38
C LYS A 148 -17.65 5.10 -17.08
N LEU A 149 -16.45 5.35 -16.55
CA LEU A 149 -15.25 4.72 -17.07
C LEU A 149 -15.42 3.21 -16.84
N PRO A 150 -15.29 2.37 -17.88
CA PRO A 150 -15.47 0.95 -17.69
C PRO A 150 -14.33 0.43 -16.81
N CYS A 151 -14.69 -0.12 -15.65
CA CYS A 151 -13.77 -0.69 -14.68
C CYS A 151 -13.01 -1.93 -15.21
N HIS A 152 -13.50 -2.56 -16.28
CA HIS A 152 -13.00 -3.83 -16.81
C HIS A 152 -12.39 -3.71 -18.22
N THR A 153 -11.96 -2.52 -18.66
CA THR A 153 -11.21 -2.46 -19.91
C THR A 153 -9.82 -3.09 -19.74
N GLN A 154 -9.29 -3.70 -20.79
CA GLN A 154 -7.89 -4.16 -20.80
C GLN A 154 -6.92 -3.02 -20.47
N ALA A 155 -7.24 -1.78 -20.86
CA ALA A 155 -6.41 -0.62 -20.54
C ALA A 155 -6.35 -0.36 -19.02
N VAL A 156 -7.50 -0.45 -18.34
CA VAL A 156 -7.58 -0.32 -16.88
C VAL A 156 -6.85 -1.46 -16.18
N GLU A 157 -7.04 -2.71 -16.62
CA GLU A 157 -6.32 -3.85 -16.05
C GLU A 157 -4.80 -3.74 -16.21
N ARG A 158 -4.33 -3.30 -17.39
CA ARG A 158 -2.89 -3.07 -17.64
C ARG A 158 -2.34 -1.93 -16.79
N CYS A 159 -3.12 -0.87 -16.58
CA CYS A 159 -2.75 0.25 -15.72
C CYS A 159 -2.62 -0.20 -14.26
N ILE A 160 -3.65 -0.86 -13.72
CA ILE A 160 -3.65 -1.41 -12.36
C ILE A 160 -2.45 -2.34 -12.18
N ARG A 161 -2.20 -3.24 -13.14
CA ARG A 161 -1.05 -4.15 -13.09
C ARG A 161 0.28 -3.44 -13.03
N LEU A 162 0.50 -2.44 -13.90
CA LEU A 162 1.75 -1.67 -13.93
C LEU A 162 1.98 -0.92 -12.61
N VAL A 163 0.92 -0.32 -12.07
CA VAL A 163 0.97 0.42 -10.81
C VAL A 163 1.22 -0.50 -9.62
N THR A 164 0.60 -1.68 -9.61
CA THR A 164 0.83 -2.71 -8.59
C THR A 164 2.26 -3.24 -8.67
N GLU A 165 2.75 -3.53 -9.88
CA GLU A 165 4.14 -3.96 -10.12
C GLU A 165 5.12 -2.90 -9.60
N ALA A 166 4.93 -1.63 -9.97
CA ALA A 166 5.76 -0.53 -9.50
C ALA A 166 5.74 -0.40 -7.96
N SER A 167 4.57 -0.60 -7.34
CA SER A 167 4.43 -0.49 -5.88
C SER A 167 5.08 -1.64 -5.12
N SER A 168 5.17 -2.82 -5.73
CA SER A 168 5.91 -3.96 -5.18
C SER A 168 7.42 -3.86 -5.43
N SER A 169 7.84 -3.15 -6.47
CA SER A 169 9.25 -3.08 -6.87
C SER A 169 10.03 -1.95 -6.21
N VAL A 170 9.42 -0.79 -5.94
CA VAL A 170 10.13 0.37 -5.38
C VAL A 170 9.30 1.13 -4.34
N CYS A 171 9.99 1.69 -3.33
CA CYS A 171 9.38 2.48 -2.26
C CYS A 171 9.42 3.99 -2.59
N GLY A 172 8.40 4.74 -2.15
CA GLY A 172 8.31 6.19 -2.37
C GLY A 172 7.50 6.59 -3.60
N ASN A 173 7.00 7.82 -3.65
CA ASN A 173 6.21 8.31 -4.78
C ASN A 173 7.08 8.58 -6.02
N GLU A 174 8.23 9.24 -5.84
CA GLU A 174 9.13 9.62 -6.94
C GLU A 174 9.72 8.39 -7.64
N ALA A 175 10.24 7.42 -6.88
CA ALA A 175 10.79 6.19 -7.45
C ALA A 175 9.73 5.40 -8.24
N ARG A 176 8.50 5.32 -7.73
CA ARG A 176 7.38 4.63 -8.40
C ARG A 176 6.94 5.34 -9.66
N ASP A 177 6.75 6.66 -9.60
CA ASP A 177 6.42 7.47 -10.78
C ASP A 177 7.52 7.36 -11.85
N GLY A 178 8.79 7.41 -11.43
CA GLY A 178 9.95 7.18 -12.29
C GLY A 178 9.90 5.82 -12.99
N LEU A 179 9.67 4.73 -12.25
CA LEU A 179 9.56 3.38 -12.81
C LEU A 179 8.37 3.26 -13.78
N ILE A 180 7.20 3.81 -13.42
CA ILE A 180 6.00 3.80 -14.26
C ILE A 180 6.27 4.57 -15.56
N ARG A 181 6.83 5.78 -15.49
CA ARG A 181 7.17 6.60 -16.67
C ARG A 181 8.20 5.92 -17.56
N ALA A 182 9.28 5.38 -16.99
CA ALA A 182 10.29 4.65 -17.73
C ALA A 182 9.68 3.44 -18.46
N LYS A 183 8.80 2.69 -17.80
CA LYS A 183 8.12 1.54 -18.40
C LYS A 183 7.13 1.95 -19.49
N LEU A 184 6.42 3.06 -19.32
CA LEU A 184 5.55 3.62 -20.35
C LEU A 184 6.33 4.13 -21.57
N ALA A 185 7.47 4.81 -21.34
CA ALA A 185 8.37 5.27 -22.40
C ALA A 185 8.94 4.09 -23.19
N SER A 186 9.49 3.08 -22.50
CA SER A 186 9.97 1.85 -23.13
C SER A 186 8.87 1.15 -23.93
N ARG A 187 7.64 1.05 -23.39
CA ARG A 187 6.48 0.49 -24.12
C ARG A 187 6.07 1.32 -25.35
N SER A 188 6.35 2.61 -25.36
CA SER A 188 6.03 3.49 -26.49
C SER A 188 7.03 3.34 -27.64
N GLU A 189 8.26 2.93 -27.33
CA GLU A 189 9.31 2.61 -28.31
C GLU A 189 9.13 1.23 -28.94
N LEU A 190 8.38 0.33 -28.28
CA LEU A 190 8.10 -1.00 -28.82
C LEU A 190 7.20 -0.90 -30.08
N PRO A 191 7.50 -1.70 -31.13
CA PRO A 191 6.67 -1.75 -32.32
C PRO A 191 5.24 -2.17 -31.95
N LYS A 192 4.25 -1.46 -32.49
CA LYS A 192 2.84 -1.81 -32.31
C LYS A 192 2.46 -2.84 -33.36
N PHE A 193 2.00 -3.99 -32.89
CA PHE A 193 1.49 -5.06 -33.75
C PHE A 193 -0.03 -5.16 -33.59
N GLU A 194 -0.74 -4.97 -34.69
CA GLU A 194 -2.19 -5.17 -34.77
C GLU A 194 -2.52 -6.68 -34.84
N THR A 195 -1.60 -7.50 -35.33
CA THR A 195 -1.81 -8.96 -35.43
C THR A 195 -0.58 -9.76 -34.99
N LYS A 196 -0.81 -10.96 -34.44
CA LYS A 196 0.27 -11.89 -34.06
C LYS A 196 1.21 -12.26 -35.22
N LYS A 197 0.71 -12.22 -36.47
CA LYS A 197 1.52 -12.50 -37.66
C LYS A 197 2.63 -11.47 -37.87
N GLN A 198 2.37 -10.20 -37.54
CA GLN A 198 3.36 -9.13 -37.68
C GLN A 198 4.55 -9.31 -36.72
N PHE A 199 4.31 -9.94 -35.56
CA PHE A 199 5.38 -10.26 -34.61
C PHE A 199 6.36 -11.31 -35.15
N ILE A 200 5.85 -12.34 -35.84
CA ILE A 200 6.66 -13.42 -36.44
C ILE A 200 7.62 -12.88 -37.50
N ASN A 201 7.23 -11.83 -38.22
CA ASN A 201 8.05 -11.21 -39.27
C ASN A 201 9.21 -10.36 -38.73
N VAL A 202 9.21 -10.02 -37.43
CA VAL A 202 10.29 -9.25 -36.79
C VAL A 202 11.36 -10.15 -36.15
N LEU A 203 11.04 -11.43 -35.93
CA LEU A 203 11.95 -12.44 -35.35
C LEU A 203 12.73 -13.25 -36.40
N LYS A 204 12.50 -12.99 -37.69
CA LYS A 204 13.24 -13.58 -38.81
C LYS A 204 14.26 -12.59 -39.32
#